data_AF-A0A4Q4SCE3-F1
#
_entry.id   AF-A0A4Q4SCE3-F1
#
_cell.length_a   1.000
_cell.length_b   1.000
_cell.length_c   1.000
_cell.angle_alpha   90.00
_cell.angle_beta   90.00
_cell.angle_gamma   90.00
#
_symmetry.space_group_name_H-M   'P 1'
#
loop_
_entity.id
_entity.type
_entity.pdbx_description
1 polymer ?
#
loop_
_entity_poly.entity_id
_entity_poly.type
_entity_poly.pdbx_seq_one_letter_code
_entity_poly.pdbx_strand_id
1 'polypeptide(L)'
;MTDSEEVLDLYDIAVLLNYERITTEPRCRHTRLREVAFPGTEPRTVALNNLVTQGWNKNACTWIILDQQQASTPNAPDLPTDFLLQDQIEDSTLSNEQLETLFHQARNHDGCYQAISLLQIFFALFQDKTKLRVRHFPYGKGPGSSYMTTISRRVVVEETFRNPKLTTAIYVLPQGTMYTSGHESELKHAVVGFSPHDSETVQSFLDLSSMQFGDVGRGPGPKGKQLFALDTPEEFAVRFSKLAKGADSSKSQRTLAISGTPVDDWLEQVALRTKERWDNRAKEKWCGHCGAPSAKSKCAGCGNAYYCGKEHQKMAWGFHKGYCSKS
;
A
#
# COMPACT_ATOMS: atom_id res chain seq x y z
N MET A 1 23.65 -29.94 1.50
CA MET A 1 22.56 -29.30 0.75
C MET A 1 23.13 -27.99 0.26
N THR A 2 23.19 -27.78 -1.06
CA THR A 2 23.61 -26.49 -1.60
C THR A 2 22.56 -25.46 -1.18
N ASP A 3 22.91 -24.53 -0.29
CA ASP A 3 22.09 -23.37 0.00
C ASP A 3 21.82 -22.68 -1.34
N SER A 4 20.62 -22.87 -1.87
CA SER A 4 20.18 -22.08 -3.01
C SER A 4 20.18 -20.64 -2.53
N GLU A 5 21.05 -19.81 -3.10
CA GLU A 5 21.17 -18.40 -2.77
C GLU A 5 19.78 -17.75 -2.72
N GLU A 6 19.39 -17.24 -1.55
CA GLU A 6 18.05 -16.70 -1.36
C GLU A 6 17.84 -15.48 -2.26
N VAL A 7 16.77 -15.53 -3.05
CA VAL A 7 16.33 -14.42 -3.89
C VAL A 7 14.98 -13.94 -3.38
N LEU A 8 14.95 -12.70 -2.91
CA LEU A 8 13.71 -12.00 -2.56
C LEU A 8 13.02 -11.49 -3.83
N ASP A 9 11.70 -11.44 -3.82
CA ASP A 9 10.91 -10.82 -4.90
C ASP A 9 10.18 -9.59 -4.36
N LEU A 10 10.52 -8.40 -4.84
CA LEU A 10 10.03 -7.14 -4.28
C LEU A 10 8.50 -7.02 -4.36
N TYR A 11 7.89 -7.54 -5.43
CA TYR A 11 6.44 -7.52 -5.57
C TYR A 11 5.80 -8.41 -4.49
N ASP A 12 6.29 -9.64 -4.33
CA ASP A 12 5.72 -10.58 -3.36
C ASP A 12 5.96 -10.11 -1.91
N ILE A 13 7.13 -9.53 -1.61
CA ILE A 13 7.41 -8.89 -0.32
C ILE A 13 6.46 -7.70 -0.08
N ALA A 14 6.24 -6.84 -1.07
CA ALA A 14 5.33 -5.71 -0.95
C ALA A 14 3.87 -6.15 -0.71
N VAL A 15 3.43 -7.26 -1.32
CA VAL A 15 2.12 -7.88 -1.04
C VAL A 15 2.01 -8.28 0.44
N LEU A 16 3.02 -8.97 0.98
CA LEU A 16 3.01 -9.47 2.34
C LEU A 16 3.10 -8.34 3.38
N LEU A 17 4.03 -7.40 3.19
CA LEU A 17 4.20 -6.24 4.08
C LEU A 17 2.92 -5.41 4.15
N ASN A 18 2.25 -5.19 3.00
CA ASN A 18 0.97 -4.46 3.00
C ASN A 18 -0.10 -5.20 3.78
N TYR A 19 -0.23 -6.52 3.62
CA TYR A 19 -1.20 -7.28 4.40
C TYR A 19 -0.96 -7.11 5.90
N GLU A 20 0.27 -7.41 6.36
CA GLU A 20 0.58 -7.41 7.79
C GLU A 20 0.46 -6.01 8.40
N ARG A 21 0.94 -4.99 7.69
CA ARG A 21 0.89 -3.59 8.15
C ARG A 21 -0.55 -3.07 8.18
N ILE A 22 -1.29 -3.21 7.08
CA ILE A 22 -2.60 -2.55 6.96
C ILE A 22 -3.64 -3.24 7.84
N THR A 23 -3.65 -4.57 7.90
CA THR A 23 -4.63 -5.29 8.73
C THR A 23 -4.40 -5.16 10.23
N THR A 24 -3.25 -4.60 10.65
CA THR A 24 -2.90 -4.37 12.06
C THR A 24 -2.58 -2.91 12.39
N GLU A 25 -2.90 -1.96 11.51
CA GLU A 25 -2.58 -0.54 11.69
C GLU A 25 -3.20 0.04 12.98
N PRO A 26 -2.39 0.51 13.95
CA PRO A 26 -2.86 0.89 15.28
C PRO A 26 -3.83 2.07 15.29
N ARG A 27 -3.64 3.07 14.42
CA ARG A 27 -4.47 4.31 14.44
C ARG A 27 -5.93 4.07 14.07
N CYS A 28 -6.18 3.06 13.24
CA CYS A 28 -7.53 2.71 12.75
C CYS A 28 -7.94 1.31 13.20
N ARG A 29 -7.32 0.79 14.26
CA ARG A 29 -7.52 -0.58 14.69
C ARG A 29 -8.93 -0.80 15.22
N HIS A 30 -9.61 -1.84 14.75
CA HIS A 30 -10.99 -2.18 15.12
C HIS A 30 -12.02 -1.08 14.80
N THR A 31 -11.74 -0.30 13.77
CA THR A 31 -12.70 0.67 13.24
C THR A 31 -13.57 0.05 12.14
N ARG A 32 -14.78 0.58 12.00
CA ARG A 32 -15.73 0.26 10.92
C ARG A 32 -16.13 1.53 10.19
N LEU A 33 -16.34 1.42 8.88
CA LEU A 33 -16.82 2.50 8.03
C LEU A 33 -18.27 2.80 8.38
N ARG A 34 -18.51 4.01 8.88
CA ARG A 34 -19.85 4.53 9.15
C ARG A 34 -20.43 5.22 7.91
N GLU A 35 -19.61 6.09 7.31
CA GLU A 35 -19.99 6.95 6.19
C GLU A 35 -18.75 7.29 5.36
N VAL A 36 -18.95 7.45 4.06
CA VAL A 36 -17.98 8.07 3.15
C VAL A 36 -18.65 9.23 2.42
N ALA A 37 -17.97 10.38 2.32
CA ALA A 37 -18.37 11.47 1.45
C ALA A 37 -17.30 11.65 0.37
N PHE A 38 -17.68 11.41 -0.89
CA PHE A 38 -16.80 11.55 -2.04
C PHE A 38 -16.65 13.02 -2.46
N PRO A 39 -15.66 13.36 -3.31
CA PRO A 39 -15.44 14.73 -3.76
C PRO A 39 -16.71 15.42 -4.25
N GLY A 40 -16.97 16.62 -3.70
CA GLY A 40 -18.17 17.41 -3.98
C GLY A 40 -19.36 17.13 -3.06
N THR A 41 -19.21 16.23 -2.08
CA THR A 41 -20.21 15.96 -1.04
C THR A 41 -19.62 16.15 0.36
N GLU A 42 -20.49 16.37 1.34
CA GLU A 42 -20.12 16.54 2.75
C GLU A 42 -20.68 15.39 3.60
N PRO A 43 -19.98 15.01 4.69
CA PRO A 43 -20.52 14.06 5.67
C PRO A 43 -21.84 14.53 6.26
N ARG A 44 -22.81 13.62 6.36
CA ARG A 44 -24.17 13.87 6.87
C ARG A 44 -24.35 13.41 8.31
N THR A 45 -23.58 12.41 8.73
CA THR A 45 -23.74 11.78 10.05
C THR A 45 -22.93 12.44 11.15
N VAL A 46 -22.04 13.37 10.80
CA VAL A 46 -21.22 14.15 11.72
C VAL A 46 -21.32 15.64 11.39
N ALA A 47 -21.59 16.45 12.41
CA ALA A 47 -21.58 17.90 12.27
C ALA A 47 -20.13 18.40 12.27
N LEU A 48 -19.54 18.54 11.08
CA LEU A 48 -18.24 19.17 10.93
C LEU A 48 -18.41 20.69 10.95
N ASN A 49 -17.85 21.37 11.94
CA ASN A 49 -17.88 22.82 11.99
C ASN A 49 -17.08 23.39 10.81
N ASN A 50 -17.60 24.41 10.11
CA ASN A 50 -16.95 25.07 8.97
C ASN A 50 -15.52 25.57 9.26
N LEU A 51 -15.16 25.77 10.54
CA LEU A 51 -13.80 26.10 10.97
C LEU A 51 -12.77 25.00 10.67
N VAL A 52 -13.19 23.73 10.64
CA VAL A 52 -12.29 22.58 10.46
C VAL A 52 -11.63 22.61 9.07
N THR A 53 -12.38 22.99 8.05
CA THR A 53 -11.93 23.04 6.65
C THR A 53 -11.46 24.42 6.22
N GLN A 54 -11.47 25.39 7.13
CA GLN A 54 -11.06 26.75 6.83
C GLN A 54 -9.58 26.77 6.42
N GLY A 55 -9.30 27.32 5.23
CA GLY A 55 -7.95 27.41 4.69
C GLY A 55 -7.44 26.15 3.99
N TRP A 56 -8.25 25.08 3.90
CA TRP A 56 -7.89 23.92 3.11
C TRP A 56 -7.83 24.26 1.62
N ASN A 57 -6.98 23.53 0.90
CA ASN A 57 -6.95 23.55 -0.55
C ASN A 57 -8.32 23.18 -1.13
N LYS A 58 -8.71 23.90 -2.19
CA LYS A 58 -9.87 23.55 -3.00
C LYS A 58 -9.49 22.44 -3.99
N ASN A 59 -9.44 21.21 -3.50
CA ASN A 59 -9.13 20.02 -4.28
C ASN A 59 -10.18 18.92 -4.04
N ALA A 60 -10.00 17.75 -4.66
CA ALA A 60 -10.96 16.65 -4.49
C ALA A 60 -10.78 16.01 -3.11
N CYS A 61 -11.73 16.26 -2.20
CA CYS A 61 -11.68 15.74 -0.83
C CYS A 61 -12.56 14.51 -0.66
N THR A 62 -11.99 13.42 -0.13
CA THR A 62 -12.73 12.25 0.34
C THR A 62 -12.73 12.24 1.85
N TRP A 63 -13.93 12.20 2.43
CA TRP A 63 -14.15 12.02 3.86
C TRP A 63 -14.44 10.56 4.19
N ILE A 64 -13.76 10.03 5.20
CA ILE A 64 -13.96 8.67 5.70
C ILE A 64 -14.30 8.78 7.19
N ILE A 65 -15.55 8.46 7.54
CA ILE A 65 -16.03 8.49 8.92
C ILE A 65 -16.02 7.09 9.47
N LEU A 66 -15.32 6.91 10.59
CA LEU A 66 -15.08 5.62 11.20
C LEU A 66 -15.65 5.57 12.62
N ASP A 67 -16.33 4.47 12.95
CA ASP A 67 -16.75 4.17 14.32
C ASP A 67 -15.78 3.16 14.94
N GLN A 68 -15.19 3.50 16.08
CA GLN A 68 -14.40 2.58 16.90
C GLN A 68 -15.31 1.49 17.46
N GLN A 69 -14.95 0.23 17.24
CA GLN A 69 -15.66 -0.92 17.78
C GLN A 69 -14.87 -1.58 18.90
N GLN A 70 -15.60 -2.24 19.80
CA GLN A 70 -15.01 -3.20 20.73
C GLN A 70 -14.68 -4.48 19.97
N ALA A 71 -13.42 -4.89 20.00
CA ALA A 71 -13.00 -6.11 19.34
C ALA A 71 -13.42 -7.35 20.13
N SER A 72 -14.13 -8.27 19.48
CA SER A 72 -14.36 -9.62 20.01
C SER A 72 -13.06 -10.42 20.09
N THR A 73 -12.16 -10.21 19.13
CA THR A 73 -10.85 -10.85 19.02
C THR A 73 -9.77 -9.78 18.81
N PRO A 74 -9.20 -9.22 19.90
CA PRO A 74 -8.27 -8.07 19.83
C PRO A 74 -7.07 -8.26 18.90
N ASN A 75 -6.58 -9.49 18.77
CA ASN A 75 -5.41 -9.80 17.94
C ASN A 75 -5.76 -10.21 16.50
N ALA A 76 -7.04 -10.33 16.13
CA ALA A 76 -7.43 -10.78 14.79
C ALA A 76 -7.29 -9.65 13.76
N PRO A 77 -6.65 -9.88 12.59
CA PRO A 77 -6.45 -8.83 11.59
C PRO A 77 -7.79 -8.19 11.18
N ASP A 78 -7.82 -6.86 11.02
CA ASP A 78 -8.96 -6.20 10.39
C ASP A 78 -8.92 -6.49 8.90
N LEU A 79 -10.06 -6.83 8.30
CA LEU A 79 -10.16 -7.15 6.89
C LEU A 79 -11.10 -6.18 6.17
N PRO A 80 -10.90 -5.92 4.86
CA PRO A 80 -11.84 -5.16 4.06
C PRO A 80 -13.28 -5.69 4.10
N THR A 81 -13.45 -7.02 4.18
CA THR A 81 -14.76 -7.68 4.29
C THR A 81 -15.50 -7.34 5.56
N ASP A 82 -14.75 -6.99 6.60
CA ASP A 82 -15.29 -6.69 7.91
C ASP A 82 -15.32 -5.17 8.12
N PHE A 83 -15.10 -4.35 7.08
CA PHE A 83 -14.97 -2.92 7.25
C PHE A 83 -16.31 -2.22 7.46
N LEU A 84 -17.40 -2.76 6.91
CA LEU A 84 -18.77 -2.30 7.20
C LEU A 84 -19.31 -2.95 8.48
N LEU A 85 -20.25 -2.29 9.14
CA LEU A 85 -21.08 -2.95 10.16
C LEU A 85 -22.04 -3.94 9.51
N GLN A 86 -22.37 -5.02 10.22
CA GLN A 86 -23.16 -6.14 9.67
C GLN A 86 -24.53 -5.71 9.14
N ASP A 87 -25.17 -4.77 9.83
CA ASP A 87 -26.45 -4.16 9.46
C ASP A 87 -26.34 -3.22 8.25
N GLN A 88 -25.14 -2.69 7.97
CA GLN A 88 -24.89 -1.82 6.82
C GLN A 88 -24.52 -2.59 5.55
N ILE A 89 -24.22 -3.89 5.63
CA ILE A 89 -23.80 -4.66 4.45
C ILE A 89 -24.94 -4.75 3.43
N GLU A 90 -26.17 -4.98 3.89
CA GLU A 90 -27.33 -5.18 3.00
C GLU A 90 -27.77 -3.90 2.29
N ASP A 91 -27.61 -2.75 2.97
CA ASP A 91 -28.00 -1.42 2.44
C ASP A 91 -26.85 -0.70 1.73
N SER A 92 -25.63 -1.26 1.74
CA SER A 92 -24.46 -0.62 1.16
C SER A 92 -24.55 -0.56 -0.36
N THR A 93 -24.31 0.63 -0.91
CA THR A 93 -24.16 0.86 -2.36
C THR A 93 -22.70 0.72 -2.83
N LEU A 94 -21.77 0.46 -1.90
CA LEU A 94 -20.35 0.32 -2.21
C LEU A 94 -20.05 -1.08 -2.76
N SER A 95 -19.36 -1.13 -3.90
CA SER A 95 -18.79 -2.38 -4.39
C SER A 95 -17.64 -2.87 -3.50
N ASN A 96 -17.33 -4.17 -3.56
CA ASN A 96 -16.17 -4.76 -2.86
C ASN A 96 -14.86 -4.02 -3.18
N GLU A 97 -14.66 -3.59 -4.42
CA GLU A 97 -13.45 -2.86 -4.85
C GLU A 97 -13.39 -1.47 -4.19
N GLN A 98 -14.51 -0.75 -4.09
CA GLN A 98 -14.57 0.53 -3.37
C GLN A 98 -14.34 0.36 -1.87
N LEU A 99 -14.92 -0.68 -1.26
CA LEU A 99 -14.74 -0.96 0.16
C LEU A 99 -13.29 -1.29 0.48
N GLU A 100 -12.63 -2.10 -0.37
CA GLU A 100 -11.19 -2.36 -0.28
C GLU A 100 -10.38 -1.07 -0.44
N THR A 101 -10.68 -0.23 -1.43
CA THR A 101 -9.99 1.05 -1.62
C THR A 101 -10.12 1.93 -0.38
N LEU A 102 -11.32 2.09 0.19
CA LEU A 102 -11.53 2.91 1.39
C LEU A 102 -10.83 2.34 2.62
N PHE A 103 -10.86 1.02 2.79
CA PHE A 103 -10.15 0.33 3.88
C PHE A 103 -8.65 0.63 3.83
N HIS A 104 -8.05 0.47 2.66
CA HIS A 104 -6.63 0.71 2.45
C HIS A 104 -6.28 2.21 2.48
N GLN A 105 -7.17 3.08 1.99
CA GLN A 105 -6.97 4.53 2.00
C GLN A 105 -6.92 5.08 3.42
N ALA A 106 -7.84 4.63 4.29
CA ALA A 106 -7.84 5.03 5.68
C ALA A 106 -6.57 4.58 6.42
N ARG A 107 -6.19 3.32 6.24
CA ARG A 107 -5.07 2.69 6.98
C ARG A 107 -3.68 3.04 6.43
N ASN A 108 -3.58 3.49 5.18
CA ASN A 108 -2.33 4.00 4.63
C ASN A 108 -2.09 5.49 4.89
N HIS A 109 -3.06 6.18 5.51
CA HIS A 109 -3.04 7.63 5.71
C HIS A 109 -1.72 8.13 6.30
N ASP A 110 -1.09 9.07 5.59
CA ASP A 110 0.20 9.69 5.96
C ASP A 110 1.27 8.66 6.38
N GLY A 111 1.24 7.52 5.70
CA GLY A 111 1.95 6.32 6.12
C GLY A 111 3.30 6.10 5.43
N CYS A 112 3.78 7.04 4.60
CA CYS A 112 4.96 6.79 3.75
C CYS A 112 6.21 6.50 4.57
N TYR A 113 6.46 7.27 5.64
CA TYR A 113 7.61 7.08 6.52
C TYR A 113 7.53 5.77 7.32
N GLN A 114 6.34 5.41 7.82
CA GLN A 114 6.12 4.09 8.45
C GLN A 114 6.39 2.95 7.47
N ALA A 115 5.95 3.08 6.23
CA ALA A 115 6.15 2.06 5.21
C ALA A 115 7.62 1.89 4.82
N ILE A 116 8.39 2.98 4.78
CA ILE A 116 9.84 2.96 4.54
C ILE A 116 10.55 2.34 5.74
N SER A 117 10.22 2.75 6.97
CA SER A 117 10.79 2.17 8.19
C SER A 117 10.55 0.65 8.24
N LEU A 118 9.32 0.22 7.94
CA LEU A 118 8.98 -1.20 7.84
C LEU A 118 9.86 -1.95 6.85
N LEU A 119 10.08 -1.40 5.65
CA LEU A 119 10.93 -2.02 4.65
C LEU A 119 12.40 -2.09 5.09
N GLN A 120 12.89 -1.05 5.78
CA GLN A 120 14.24 -1.04 6.36
C GLN A 120 14.40 -2.12 7.43
N ILE A 121 13.46 -2.21 8.37
CA ILE A 121 13.45 -3.22 9.44
C ILE A 121 13.38 -4.62 8.82
N PHE A 122 12.49 -4.84 7.85
CA PHE A 122 12.37 -6.11 7.16
C PHE A 122 13.66 -6.52 6.45
N PHE A 123 14.31 -5.61 5.72
CA PHE A 123 15.58 -5.90 5.05
C PHE A 123 16.74 -6.12 6.03
N ALA A 124 16.70 -5.55 7.24
CA ALA A 124 17.70 -5.82 8.28
C ALA A 124 17.62 -7.27 8.82
N LEU A 125 16.54 -8.02 8.54
CA LEU A 125 16.42 -9.45 8.86
C LEU A 125 17.18 -10.37 7.88
N PHE A 126 17.84 -9.81 6.88
CA PHE A 126 18.59 -10.53 5.85
C PHE A 126 20.03 -10.03 5.75
N GLN A 127 20.90 -10.79 5.09
CA GLN A 127 22.26 -10.33 4.80
C GLN A 127 22.24 -9.18 3.77
N ASP A 128 23.10 -8.16 3.93
CA ASP A 128 23.11 -6.95 3.08
C ASP A 128 23.18 -7.20 1.56
N LYS A 129 23.81 -8.31 1.17
CA LYS A 129 24.01 -8.71 -0.23
C LYS A 129 22.92 -9.64 -0.76
N THR A 130 21.86 -9.89 0.02
CA THR A 130 20.73 -10.73 -0.40
C THR A 130 20.16 -10.18 -1.71
N LYS A 131 20.02 -11.08 -2.69
CA LYS A 131 19.53 -10.75 -4.02
C LYS A 131 18.06 -10.37 -3.96
N LEU A 132 17.71 -9.32 -4.67
CA LEU A 132 16.35 -8.81 -4.80
C LEU A 132 15.97 -8.76 -6.29
N ARG A 133 14.88 -9.42 -6.64
CA ARG A 133 14.24 -9.32 -7.94
C ARG A 133 13.23 -8.19 -7.93
N VAL A 134 13.29 -7.33 -8.93
CA VAL A 134 12.29 -6.28 -9.20
C VAL A 134 11.55 -6.62 -10.48
N ARG A 135 10.21 -6.60 -10.45
CA ARG A 135 9.33 -6.94 -11.57
C ARG A 135 8.28 -5.85 -11.77
N HIS A 136 8.20 -5.27 -12.97
CA HIS A 136 7.22 -4.23 -13.29
C HIS A 136 5.96 -4.80 -13.95
N PHE A 137 5.00 -3.92 -14.20
CA PHE A 137 3.76 -4.28 -14.84
C PHE A 137 3.99 -4.89 -16.24
N PRO A 138 3.30 -5.99 -16.61
CA PRO A 138 3.41 -6.62 -17.93
C PRO A 138 3.04 -5.72 -19.11
N TYR A 139 3.77 -5.86 -20.22
CA TYR A 139 3.33 -5.35 -21.53
C TYR A 139 2.63 -6.46 -22.33
N GLY A 140 1.33 -6.28 -22.60
CA GLY A 140 0.54 -7.27 -23.32
C GLY A 140 0.38 -8.58 -22.55
N LYS A 141 0.94 -9.68 -23.10
CA LYS A 141 0.99 -11.03 -22.49
C LYS A 141 2.39 -11.42 -21.99
N GLY A 142 3.42 -10.63 -22.29
CA GLY A 142 4.79 -10.91 -21.85
C GLY A 142 5.08 -10.30 -20.47
N PRO A 143 6.16 -10.73 -19.79
CA PRO A 143 6.62 -10.08 -18.56
C PRO A 143 6.94 -8.60 -18.81
N GLY A 144 6.85 -7.79 -17.76
CA GLY A 144 7.33 -6.42 -17.78
C GLY A 144 8.86 -6.35 -17.71
N SER A 145 9.40 -5.14 -17.61
CA SER A 145 10.83 -4.99 -17.27
C SER A 145 11.11 -5.63 -15.91
N SER A 146 12.22 -6.36 -15.82
CA SER A 146 12.65 -6.98 -14.58
C SER A 146 14.17 -7.01 -14.50
N TYR A 147 14.71 -6.88 -13.30
CA TYR A 147 16.14 -6.96 -13.07
C TYR A 147 16.46 -7.51 -11.68
N MET A 148 17.71 -7.91 -11.51
CA MET A 148 18.28 -8.32 -10.23
C MET A 148 19.11 -7.19 -9.63
N THR A 149 19.01 -7.02 -8.32
CA THR A 149 19.79 -6.08 -7.52
C THR A 149 20.03 -6.69 -6.13
N THR A 150 20.51 -5.90 -5.16
CA THR A 150 20.58 -6.28 -3.74
C THR A 150 19.64 -5.44 -2.91
N ILE A 151 19.20 -5.96 -1.76
CA ILE A 151 18.38 -5.19 -0.82
C ILE A 151 19.05 -3.88 -0.38
N SER A 152 20.39 -3.84 -0.32
CA SER A 152 21.20 -2.66 0.02
C SER A 152 21.26 -1.61 -1.08
N ARG A 153 21.01 -1.97 -2.35
CA ARG A 153 21.03 -1.04 -3.48
C ARG A 153 19.66 -0.35 -3.62
N ARG A 154 19.36 0.50 -2.65
CA ARG A 154 18.14 1.30 -2.58
C ARG A 154 18.44 2.72 -2.11
N VAL A 155 17.52 3.63 -2.36
CA VAL A 155 17.57 5.01 -1.89
C VAL A 155 16.17 5.44 -1.49
N VAL A 156 16.02 6.15 -0.38
CA VAL A 156 14.79 6.84 -0.03
C VAL A 156 14.73 8.14 -0.83
N VAL A 157 13.64 8.36 -1.54
CA VAL A 157 13.39 9.57 -2.33
C VAL A 157 12.25 10.32 -1.67
N GLU A 158 12.55 11.48 -1.10
CA GLU A 158 11.58 12.36 -0.46
C GLU A 158 11.28 13.53 -1.38
N GLU A 159 10.00 13.77 -1.63
CA GLU A 159 9.50 14.82 -2.51
C GLU A 159 8.45 15.64 -1.77
N THR A 160 8.46 16.95 -1.98
CA THR A 160 7.39 17.82 -1.49
C THR A 160 6.45 18.14 -2.64
N PHE A 161 5.23 17.59 -2.58
CA PHE A 161 4.19 17.77 -3.57
C PHE A 161 3.58 19.16 -3.40
N ARG A 162 3.55 19.95 -4.47
CA ARG A 162 2.92 21.28 -4.48
C ARG A 162 1.51 21.21 -5.04
N ASN A 163 0.60 21.85 -4.32
CA ASN A 163 -0.83 21.89 -4.61
C ASN A 163 -1.39 20.46 -4.86
N PRO A 164 -1.45 19.61 -3.83
CA PRO A 164 -2.08 18.29 -3.94
C PRO A 164 -3.46 18.39 -4.58
N LYS A 165 -3.77 17.46 -5.49
CA LYS A 165 -5.04 17.37 -6.22
C LYS A 165 -6.10 16.61 -5.44
N LEU A 166 -5.70 15.89 -4.40
CA LEU A 166 -6.54 15.04 -3.56
C LEU A 166 -6.33 15.42 -2.10
N THR A 167 -7.41 15.39 -1.32
CA THR A 167 -7.38 15.42 0.15
C THR A 167 -8.06 14.18 0.68
N THR A 168 -7.45 13.52 1.67
CA THR A 168 -8.10 12.49 2.47
C THR A 168 -8.30 13.03 3.88
N ALA A 169 -9.54 13.03 4.35
CA ALA A 169 -9.91 13.39 5.71
C ALA A 169 -10.57 12.19 6.41
N ILE A 170 -10.01 11.75 7.53
CA ILE A 170 -10.50 10.63 8.32
C ILE A 170 -10.95 11.18 9.67
N TYR A 171 -12.15 10.78 10.10
CA TYR A 171 -12.69 11.18 11.39
C TYR A 171 -13.12 9.94 12.16
N VAL A 172 -12.51 9.71 13.34
CA VAL A 172 -12.73 8.53 14.17
C VAL A 172 -13.57 8.88 15.39
N LEU A 173 -14.72 8.22 15.51
CA LEU A 173 -15.66 8.31 16.63
C LEU A 173 -15.42 7.20 17.66
N PRO A 174 -15.76 7.40 18.94
CA PRO A 174 -16.39 8.61 19.51
C PRO A 174 -15.40 9.71 19.93
N GLN A 175 -14.09 9.44 19.92
CA GLN A 175 -13.08 10.40 20.42
C GLN A 175 -13.00 11.69 19.59
N GLY A 176 -13.48 11.67 18.34
CA GLY A 176 -13.44 12.82 17.45
C GLY A 176 -12.03 13.11 16.92
N THR A 177 -11.22 12.07 16.76
CA THR A 177 -9.85 12.21 16.24
C THR A 177 -9.88 12.42 14.74
N MET A 178 -9.21 13.47 14.28
CA MET A 178 -9.13 13.84 12.87
C MET A 178 -7.73 13.58 12.31
N TYR A 179 -7.67 12.96 11.14
CA TYR A 179 -6.45 12.81 10.35
C TYR A 179 -6.66 13.38 8.96
N THR A 180 -5.77 14.25 8.50
CA THR A 180 -5.88 14.92 7.19
C THR A 180 -4.57 14.83 6.42
N SER A 181 -4.64 14.65 5.11
CA SER A 181 -3.49 14.73 4.20
C SER A 181 -3.91 15.37 2.88
N GLY A 182 -3.01 16.13 2.24
CA GLY A 182 -3.28 16.83 0.98
C GLY A 182 -4.13 18.11 1.10
N HIS A 183 -4.57 18.44 2.31
CA HIS A 183 -5.37 19.64 2.60
C HIS A 183 -4.55 20.94 2.54
N GLU A 184 -3.23 20.89 2.76
CA GLU A 184 -2.34 22.05 2.69
C GLU A 184 -1.71 22.23 1.32
N SER A 185 -1.19 23.43 1.03
CA SER A 185 -0.53 23.75 -0.25
C SER A 185 0.68 22.86 -0.57
N GLU A 186 1.23 22.18 0.42
CA GLU A 186 2.33 21.23 0.28
C GLU A 186 1.98 19.90 0.97
N LEU A 187 2.47 18.79 0.42
CA LEU A 187 2.40 17.47 1.04
C LEU A 187 3.76 16.81 0.91
N LYS A 188 4.40 16.48 2.03
CA LYS A 188 5.62 15.68 2.02
C LYS A 188 5.26 14.23 1.73
N HIS A 189 5.97 13.60 0.82
CA HIS A 189 5.77 12.19 0.49
C HIS A 189 7.11 11.54 0.17
N ALA A 190 7.26 10.28 0.56
CA ALA A 190 8.50 9.55 0.39
C ALA A 190 8.27 8.16 -0.20
N VAL A 191 9.19 7.71 -1.04
CA VAL A 191 9.17 6.40 -1.71
C VAL A 191 10.55 5.76 -1.69
N VAL A 192 10.64 4.46 -1.97
CA VAL A 192 11.93 3.75 -2.07
C VAL A 192 12.29 3.48 -3.52
N GLY A 193 13.42 4.05 -3.95
CA GLY A 193 14.01 3.84 -5.26
C GLY A 193 14.93 2.62 -5.30
N PHE A 194 14.85 1.83 -6.37
CA PHE A 194 15.75 0.70 -6.66
C PHE A 194 16.43 0.87 -8.01
N SER A 195 17.63 0.30 -8.15
CA SER A 195 18.39 0.35 -9.40
C SER A 195 19.10 -0.98 -9.66
N PRO A 196 19.25 -1.43 -10.93
CA PRO A 196 20.17 -2.50 -11.27
C PRO A 196 21.64 -2.06 -11.04
N HIS A 197 22.57 -3.01 -10.97
CA HIS A 197 23.97 -2.73 -10.64
C HIS A 197 24.70 -1.84 -11.65
N ASP A 198 24.26 -1.88 -12.90
CA ASP A 198 24.81 -1.14 -14.05
C ASP A 198 24.15 0.23 -14.27
N SER A 199 23.10 0.58 -13.52
CA SER A 199 22.45 1.89 -13.63
C SER A 199 22.88 2.84 -12.52
N GLU A 200 23.30 4.05 -12.90
CA GLU A 200 23.58 5.15 -11.97
C GLU A 200 22.31 5.86 -11.47
N THR A 201 21.17 5.62 -12.14
CA THR A 201 19.89 6.26 -11.82
C THR A 201 18.87 5.24 -11.29
N VAL A 202 17.91 5.74 -10.51
CA VAL A 202 16.78 4.95 -10.00
C VAL A 202 15.92 4.48 -11.18
N GLN A 203 15.65 3.18 -11.23
CA GLN A 203 14.88 2.52 -12.30
C GLN A 203 13.51 2.01 -11.83
N SER A 204 13.25 2.00 -10.52
CA SER A 204 11.95 1.60 -9.97
C SER A 204 11.65 2.39 -8.70
N PHE A 205 10.39 2.75 -8.49
CA PHE A 205 9.89 3.43 -7.29
C PHE A 205 8.83 2.57 -6.60
N LEU A 206 9.11 2.08 -5.40
CA LEU A 206 8.16 1.40 -4.54
C LEU A 206 7.50 2.39 -3.58
N ASP A 207 6.17 2.41 -3.60
CA ASP A 207 5.35 3.17 -2.66
C ASP A 207 4.34 2.23 -2.01
N LEU A 208 4.73 1.70 -0.85
CA LEU A 208 3.90 0.85 0.00
C LEU A 208 2.76 1.62 0.68
N SER A 209 2.73 2.95 0.60
CA SER A 209 1.69 3.81 1.17
C SER A 209 0.73 4.39 0.14
N SER A 210 0.96 4.10 -1.14
CA SER A 210 0.29 4.71 -2.29
C SER A 210 -1.24 4.68 -2.22
N MET A 211 -1.83 3.65 -1.62
CA MET A 211 -3.28 3.55 -1.44
C MET A 211 -3.89 4.66 -0.57
N GLN A 212 -3.09 5.47 0.14
CA GLN A 212 -3.57 6.70 0.80
C GLN A 212 -4.23 7.68 -0.18
N PHE A 213 -3.95 7.54 -1.47
CA PHE A 213 -4.52 8.33 -2.57
C PHE A 213 -5.68 7.63 -3.28
N GLY A 214 -6.28 6.60 -2.65
CA GLY A 214 -7.38 5.82 -3.22
C GLY A 214 -6.95 5.07 -4.49
N ASP A 215 -7.83 5.02 -5.50
CA ASP A 215 -7.58 4.27 -6.74
C ASP A 215 -6.39 4.79 -7.56
N VAL A 216 -6.00 6.07 -7.41
CA VAL A 216 -4.79 6.61 -8.05
C VAL A 216 -3.52 5.95 -7.48
N GLY A 217 -3.61 5.40 -6.27
CA GLY A 217 -2.54 4.66 -5.60
C GLY A 217 -2.35 3.23 -6.06
N ARG A 218 -3.30 2.65 -6.81
CA ARG A 218 -3.18 1.26 -7.27
C ARG A 218 -2.05 1.11 -8.28
N GLY A 219 -1.27 0.04 -8.16
CA GLY A 219 -0.17 -0.27 -9.07
C GLY A 219 0.04 -1.79 -9.24
N PRO A 220 1.23 -2.27 -9.59
CA PRO A 220 2.29 -1.58 -10.33
C PRO A 220 1.79 -0.91 -11.61
N GLY A 221 2.26 0.30 -11.92
CA GLY A 221 1.94 1.00 -13.16
C GLY A 221 0.47 1.48 -13.27
N PRO A 222 0.13 2.23 -14.34
CA PRO A 222 -1.15 2.94 -14.45
C PRO A 222 -2.37 2.03 -14.67
N LYS A 223 -2.14 0.75 -14.97
CA LYS A 223 -3.19 -0.28 -15.16
C LYS A 223 -3.15 -1.35 -14.07
N GLY A 224 -2.25 -1.19 -13.10
CA GLY A 224 -2.14 -2.04 -11.94
C GLY A 224 -3.37 -1.91 -11.05
N LYS A 225 -3.72 -3.00 -10.37
CA LYS A 225 -4.83 -3.05 -9.42
C LYS A 225 -4.39 -3.45 -8.01
N GLN A 226 -3.09 -3.60 -7.82
CA GLN A 226 -2.46 -4.00 -6.57
C GLN A 226 -2.48 -2.87 -5.55
N LEU A 227 -2.41 -3.26 -4.28
CA LEU A 227 -2.57 -2.40 -3.10
C LEU A 227 -1.28 -1.63 -2.73
N PHE A 228 -0.39 -1.47 -3.71
CA PHE A 228 0.81 -0.66 -3.64
C PHE A 228 1.23 -0.30 -5.07
N ALA A 229 2.13 0.67 -5.19
CA ALA A 229 2.74 1.04 -6.45
C ALA A 229 4.19 0.58 -6.51
N LEU A 230 4.57 0.06 -7.67
CA LEU A 230 5.93 -0.29 -8.04
C LEU A 230 6.11 0.16 -9.49
N ASP A 231 6.59 1.38 -9.64
CA ASP A 231 6.53 2.10 -10.91
C ASP A 231 7.91 2.25 -11.53
N THR A 232 7.98 2.17 -12.85
CA THR A 232 9.11 2.76 -13.61
C THR A 232 9.13 4.28 -13.43
N PRO A 233 10.24 4.99 -13.76
CA PRO A 233 10.30 6.45 -13.67
C PRO A 233 9.17 7.16 -14.44
N GLU A 234 8.83 6.65 -15.63
CA GLU A 234 7.76 7.19 -16.45
C GLU A 234 6.39 6.97 -15.82
N GLU A 235 6.13 5.77 -15.29
CA GLU A 235 4.87 5.46 -14.61
C GLU A 235 4.72 6.26 -13.30
N PHE A 236 5.82 6.46 -12.57
CA PHE A 236 5.86 7.29 -11.37
C PHE A 236 5.51 8.73 -11.71
N ALA A 237 6.10 9.29 -12.77
CA ALA A 237 5.77 10.64 -13.24
C ALA A 237 4.29 10.77 -13.65
N VAL A 238 3.73 9.77 -14.33
CA VAL A 238 2.30 9.72 -14.68
C VAL A 238 1.43 9.68 -13.43
N ARG A 239 1.72 8.83 -12.45
CA ARG A 239 0.96 8.76 -11.20
C ARG A 239 1.08 10.06 -10.41
N PHE A 240 2.29 10.59 -10.27
CA PHE A 240 2.56 11.87 -9.63
C PHE A 240 1.75 13.02 -10.26
N SER A 241 1.65 13.07 -11.59
CA SER A 241 0.86 14.09 -12.29
C SER A 241 -0.64 14.06 -11.94
N LYS A 242 -1.17 12.92 -11.45
CA LYS A 242 -2.54 12.81 -10.95
C LYS A 242 -2.68 13.25 -9.49
N LEU A 243 -1.60 13.21 -8.72
CA LEU A 243 -1.58 13.51 -7.28
C LEU A 243 -1.32 14.97 -6.97
N ALA A 244 -0.51 15.68 -7.77
CA ALA A 244 -0.09 17.04 -7.49
C ALA A 244 0.03 17.90 -8.76
N LYS A 245 0.11 19.23 -8.61
CA LYS A 245 0.39 20.14 -9.74
C LYS A 245 1.88 20.25 -10.07
N GLY A 246 2.75 19.91 -9.11
CA GLY A 246 4.20 19.93 -9.29
C GLY A 246 4.91 19.47 -8.03
N ALA A 247 6.24 19.41 -8.07
CA ALA A 247 7.09 19.15 -6.91
C ALA A 247 7.89 20.40 -6.54
N ASP A 248 8.32 20.49 -5.29
CA ASP A 248 9.36 21.43 -4.87
C ASP A 248 10.74 20.76 -4.97
N SER A 249 11.42 20.93 -6.10
CA SER A 249 12.75 20.35 -6.31
C SER A 249 13.80 20.86 -5.33
N SER A 250 13.60 22.02 -4.70
CA SER A 250 14.53 22.54 -3.68
C SER A 250 14.42 21.80 -2.35
N LYS A 251 13.33 21.07 -2.13
CA LYS A 251 13.05 20.25 -0.95
C LYS A 251 13.17 18.74 -1.22
N SER A 252 13.56 18.35 -2.44
CA SER A 252 13.79 16.96 -2.79
C SER A 252 15.04 16.45 -2.06
N GLN A 253 14.92 15.30 -1.40
CA GLN A 253 16.03 14.68 -0.68
C GLN A 253 16.19 13.22 -1.09
N ARG A 254 17.45 12.78 -1.08
CA ARG A 254 17.83 11.38 -1.31
C ARG A 254 18.70 10.92 -0.17
N THR A 255 18.20 9.93 0.57
CA THR A 255 18.88 9.38 1.74
C THR A 255 18.98 7.87 1.63
N LEU A 256 19.97 7.26 2.29
CA LEU A 256 20.10 5.79 2.29
C LEU A 256 19.10 5.13 3.24
N ALA A 257 18.68 5.87 4.27
CA ALA A 257 17.70 5.45 5.24
C ALA A 257 17.04 6.67 5.88
N ILE A 258 15.85 6.47 6.43
CA ILE A 258 15.21 7.38 7.38
C ILE A 258 15.54 6.97 8.82
N SER A 259 15.45 7.94 9.73
CA SER A 259 15.39 7.67 11.17
C SER A 259 14.15 6.86 11.52
N GLY A 260 14.18 6.22 12.70
CA GLY A 260 13.04 5.46 13.21
C GLY A 260 11.76 6.28 13.36
N THR A 261 10.64 5.57 13.52
CA THR A 261 9.31 6.13 13.71
C THR A 261 8.79 5.88 15.13
N PRO A 262 7.79 6.64 15.62
CA PRO A 262 7.19 6.39 16.93
C PRO A 262 6.49 5.03 17.09
N VAL A 263 6.38 4.23 16.01
CA VAL A 263 5.68 2.94 15.99
C VAL A 263 6.60 1.79 15.57
N ASP A 264 7.92 1.97 15.64
CA ASP A 264 8.89 0.97 15.18
C ASP A 264 8.75 -0.38 15.89
N ASP A 265 8.41 -0.42 17.19
CA ASP A 265 8.14 -1.67 17.91
C ASP A 265 7.03 -2.49 17.23
N TRP A 266 5.96 -1.82 16.77
CA TRP A 266 4.90 -2.48 16.02
C TRP A 266 5.36 -2.88 14.62
N LEU A 267 6.13 -2.03 13.94
CA LEU A 267 6.68 -2.34 12.61
C LEU A 267 7.66 -3.53 12.64
N GLU A 268 8.41 -3.71 13.72
CA GLU A 268 9.24 -4.90 13.94
C GLU A 268 8.39 -6.16 14.01
N GLN A 269 7.28 -6.14 14.74
CA GLN A 269 6.36 -7.29 14.77
C GLN A 269 5.75 -7.58 13.39
N VAL A 270 5.42 -6.54 12.62
CA VAL A 270 4.94 -6.67 11.22
C VAL A 270 6.01 -7.30 10.33
N ALA A 271 7.27 -6.86 10.45
CA ALA A 271 8.40 -7.39 9.69
C ALA A 271 8.66 -8.86 10.04
N LEU A 272 8.64 -9.22 11.32
CA LEU A 272 8.86 -10.60 11.79
C LEU A 272 7.77 -11.56 11.27
N ARG A 273 6.49 -11.18 11.34
CA ARG A 273 5.39 -12.00 10.76
C ARG A 273 5.53 -12.15 9.24
N THR A 274 5.98 -11.10 8.56
CA THR A 274 6.25 -11.16 7.12
C THR A 274 7.42 -12.10 6.82
N LYS A 275 8.49 -12.05 7.61
CA LYS A 275 9.67 -12.91 7.47
C LYS A 275 9.30 -14.37 7.69
N GLU A 276 8.56 -14.66 8.76
CA GLU A 276 8.06 -16.01 9.05
C GLU A 276 7.28 -16.59 7.88
N ARG A 277 6.32 -15.83 7.33
CA ARG A 277 5.54 -16.26 6.17
C ARG A 277 6.40 -16.44 4.92
N TRP A 278 7.35 -15.53 4.70
CA TRP A 278 8.28 -15.64 3.57
C TRP A 278 9.15 -16.90 3.68
N ASP A 279 9.71 -17.18 4.85
CA ASP A 279 10.53 -18.37 5.09
C ASP A 279 9.71 -19.66 4.93
N ASN A 280 8.45 -19.63 5.37
CA ASN A 280 7.51 -20.75 5.26
C ASN A 280 6.79 -20.85 3.91
N ARG A 281 7.12 -20.03 2.90
CA ARG A 281 6.43 -19.93 1.60
C ARG A 281 6.23 -21.24 0.85
N ALA A 282 7.07 -22.24 1.10
CA ALA A 282 6.91 -23.57 0.54
C ALA A 282 5.62 -24.26 1.06
N LYS A 283 5.32 -24.07 2.35
CA LYS A 283 4.18 -24.68 3.07
C LYS A 283 2.98 -23.73 3.18
N GLU A 284 3.24 -22.47 3.50
CA GLU A 284 2.22 -21.46 3.75
C GLU A 284 2.02 -20.59 2.53
N LYS A 285 0.86 -20.74 1.87
CA LYS A 285 0.52 -19.95 0.69
C LYS A 285 -0.28 -18.72 1.10
N TRP A 286 -0.04 -17.62 0.39
CA TRP A 286 -0.77 -16.37 0.55
C TRP A 286 -1.51 -15.98 -0.72
N CYS A 287 -2.46 -15.07 -0.57
CA CYS A 287 -3.14 -14.46 -1.68
C CYS A 287 -2.22 -13.50 -2.43
N GLY A 288 -2.00 -13.72 -3.73
CA GLY A 288 -1.16 -12.84 -4.57
C GLY A 288 -1.76 -11.46 -4.86
N HIS A 289 -2.93 -11.14 -4.30
CA HIS A 289 -3.54 -9.81 -4.34
C HIS A 289 -3.50 -9.11 -2.98
N CYS A 290 -4.08 -9.72 -1.94
CA CYS A 290 -4.19 -9.05 -0.65
C CYS A 290 -3.13 -9.49 0.37
N GLY A 291 -2.32 -10.51 0.09
CA GLY A 291 -1.31 -11.05 1.00
C GLY A 291 -1.84 -11.89 2.17
N ALA A 292 -3.16 -12.06 2.26
CA ALA A 292 -3.79 -12.87 3.30
C ALA A 292 -3.30 -14.32 3.29
N PRO A 293 -3.12 -14.94 4.47
CA PRO A 293 -2.79 -16.35 4.58
C PRO A 293 -3.96 -17.24 4.13
N SER A 294 -3.73 -18.55 4.08
CA SER A 294 -4.78 -19.55 3.83
C SER A 294 -5.55 -19.32 2.51
N ALA A 295 -4.83 -18.95 1.46
CA ALA A 295 -5.41 -18.73 0.14
C ALA A 295 -6.11 -19.99 -0.39
N LYS A 296 -7.38 -19.85 -0.78
CA LYS A 296 -8.30 -20.98 -1.05
C LYS A 296 -8.20 -21.53 -2.47
N SER A 297 -7.69 -20.75 -3.40
CA SER A 297 -7.68 -21.10 -4.83
C SER A 297 -6.29 -20.93 -5.44
N LYS A 298 -5.92 -21.84 -6.34
CA LYS A 298 -4.63 -21.87 -7.03
C LYS A 298 -4.81 -21.46 -8.49
N CYS A 299 -3.86 -20.74 -9.06
CA CYS A 299 -3.84 -20.42 -10.47
C CYS A 299 -3.78 -21.72 -11.30
N ALA A 300 -4.79 -21.95 -12.13
CA ALA A 300 -4.85 -23.12 -13.00
C ALA A 300 -3.77 -23.13 -14.11
N GLY A 301 -3.20 -21.97 -14.44
CA GLY A 301 -2.15 -21.86 -15.45
C GLY A 301 -0.79 -22.33 -14.95
N CYS A 302 -0.25 -21.67 -13.92
CA CYS A 302 1.10 -21.95 -13.42
C CYS A 302 1.16 -22.90 -12.22
N GLY A 303 0.04 -23.13 -11.55
CA GLY A 303 -0.01 -23.96 -10.35
C GLY A 303 0.75 -23.42 -9.14
N ASN A 304 1.29 -22.20 -9.19
CA ASN A 304 2.19 -21.66 -8.16
C ASN A 304 1.65 -20.41 -7.44
N ALA A 305 0.78 -19.62 -8.08
CA ALA A 305 0.14 -18.47 -7.45
C ALA A 305 -1.18 -18.87 -6.79
N TYR A 306 -1.49 -18.28 -5.64
CA TYR A 306 -2.69 -18.58 -4.85
C TYR A 306 -3.49 -17.30 -4.59
N TYR A 307 -4.80 -17.43 -4.39
CA TYR A 307 -5.72 -16.32 -4.18
C TYR A 307 -6.83 -16.70 -3.20
N CYS A 308 -7.38 -15.73 -2.46
CA CYS A 308 -8.57 -15.92 -1.62
C CYS A 308 -9.77 -16.44 -2.43
N GLY A 309 -9.86 -16.03 -3.71
CA GLY A 309 -10.90 -16.46 -4.63
C GLY A 309 -10.73 -15.85 -6.03
N LYS A 310 -11.73 -16.07 -6.91
CA LYS A 310 -11.72 -15.61 -8.30
C LYS A 310 -11.61 -14.09 -8.45
N GLU A 311 -12.19 -13.34 -7.53
CA GLU A 311 -12.14 -11.86 -7.55
C GLU A 311 -10.70 -11.36 -7.37
N HIS A 312 -10.01 -11.81 -6.32
CA HIS A 312 -8.61 -11.47 -6.08
C HIS A 312 -7.69 -11.98 -7.20
N GLN A 313 -7.98 -13.15 -7.78
CA GLN A 313 -7.26 -13.60 -8.97
C GLN A 313 -7.46 -12.64 -10.16
N LYS A 314 -8.69 -12.16 -10.40
CA LYS A 314 -8.99 -11.19 -11.47
C LYS A 314 -8.28 -9.85 -11.25
N MET A 315 -8.23 -9.36 -10.01
CA MET A 315 -7.52 -8.14 -9.64
C MET A 315 -6.01 -8.28 -9.88
N ALA A 316 -5.41 -9.38 -9.42
CA ALA A 316 -4.00 -9.65 -9.62
C ALA A 316 -3.65 -10.05 -11.06
N TRP A 317 -4.62 -10.45 -11.90
CA TRP A 317 -4.37 -11.00 -13.23
C TRP A 317 -3.64 -10.02 -14.14
N GLY A 318 -3.92 -8.72 -14.02
CA GLY A 318 -3.23 -7.67 -14.79
C GLY A 318 -1.71 -7.78 -14.68
N PHE A 319 -1.20 -8.04 -13.48
CA PHE A 319 0.22 -8.28 -13.22
C PHE A 319 0.62 -9.74 -13.43
N HIS A 320 -0.15 -10.68 -12.87
CA HIS A 320 0.21 -12.10 -12.87
C HIS A 320 0.33 -12.69 -14.27
N LYS A 321 -0.48 -12.26 -15.23
CA LYS A 321 -0.50 -12.81 -16.61
C LYS A 321 0.87 -12.79 -17.29
N GLY A 322 1.69 -11.78 -17.06
CA GLY A 322 3.03 -11.66 -17.67
C GLY A 322 4.07 -12.57 -17.04
N TYR A 323 3.80 -13.05 -15.83
CA TYR A 323 4.67 -13.92 -15.05
C TYR A 323 4.06 -15.32 -14.85
N CYS A 324 2.95 -15.60 -15.52
CA CYS A 324 2.27 -16.89 -15.48
C CYS A 324 2.88 -17.80 -16.55
N SER A 325 3.88 -18.60 -16.18
CA SER A 325 4.34 -19.70 -17.02
C SER A 325 3.41 -20.90 -16.84
N LYS A 326 2.83 -21.40 -17.93
CA LYS A 326 2.06 -22.65 -17.88
C LYS A 326 2.99 -23.78 -17.42
N SER A 327 2.58 -24.49 -16.37
CA SER A 327 3.27 -25.69 -15.88
C SER A 327 3.06 -26.86 -16.82
#